data_AF-E7QST7-F1
#
_entry.id   AF-E7QST7-F1
#
_cell.length_a   1.000
_cell.length_b   1.000
_cell.length_c   1.000
_cell.angle_alpha   90.00
_cell.angle_beta   90.00
_cell.angle_gamma   90.00
#
_symmetry.space_group_name_H-M   'P 1'
#
loop_
_entity.id
_entity.type
_entity.pdbx_description
1 polymer ?
#
loop_
_entity_poly.entity_id
_entity_poly.type
_entity_poly.pdbx_seq_one_letter_code
_entity_poly.pdbx_strand_id
1 'polypeptide(L)'
;MNKLAAVGDEEGRWHLPQHAHVIVYEAERGDQLLTIYDCGAAQKPPSAQVIGNLVRIRAPHELERTVTGYIVSMREESVLERQEKDHFVIVSDE
;
A
#
# COMPACT_ATOMS: atom_id res chain seq x y z
N MET A 1 3.15 -2.47 15.36
CA MET A 1 2.66 -1.08 15.32
C MET A 1 2.92 -0.54 13.92
N ASN A 2 1.87 -0.06 13.25
CA ASN A 2 1.95 0.60 11.94
C ASN A 2 2.64 1.96 12.12
N LYS A 3 3.61 2.28 11.25
CA LYS A 3 4.46 3.48 11.32
C LYS A 3 4.27 4.41 10.12
N LEU A 4 3.27 4.19 9.27
CA LEU A 4 2.99 5.11 8.17
C LEU A 4 2.63 6.49 8.71
N ALA A 5 3.16 7.53 8.04
CA ALA A 5 2.73 8.88 8.29
C ALA A 5 1.27 9.02 7.84
N ALA A 6 0.39 9.43 8.75
CA ALA A 6 -0.97 9.79 8.40
C ALA A 6 -0.96 11.06 7.54
N VAL A 7 -1.87 11.15 6.57
CA VAL A 7 -2.11 12.38 5.81
C VAL A 7 -3.10 13.23 6.60
N GLY A 8 -2.62 14.29 7.24
CA GLY A 8 -3.43 15.13 8.14
C GLY A 8 -3.88 14.40 9.41
N ASP A 9 -4.95 14.89 10.04
CA ASP A 9 -5.59 14.27 11.21
C ASP A 9 -6.60 13.16 10.84
N GLU A 10 -6.65 12.76 9.56
CA GLU A 10 -7.66 11.85 9.02
C GLU A 10 -7.29 10.37 9.23
N GLU A 11 -8.11 9.65 10.01
CA GLU A 11 -7.98 8.21 10.16
C GLU A 11 -8.29 7.48 8.85
N GLY A 12 -7.31 6.78 8.29
CA GLY A 12 -7.50 6.00 7.07
C GLY A 12 -6.76 6.51 5.84
N ARG A 13 -5.98 7.58 5.96
CA ARG A 13 -5.13 8.11 4.88
C ARG A 13 -3.67 8.08 5.31
N TRP A 14 -2.82 7.50 4.48
CA TRP A 14 -1.40 7.32 4.79
C TRP A 14 -0.53 7.70 3.60
N HIS A 15 0.51 8.48 3.86
CA HIS A 15 1.45 8.91 2.83
C HIS A 15 2.37 7.75 2.44
N LEU A 16 2.52 7.57 1.13
CA LEU A 16 3.42 6.65 0.48
C LEU A 16 4.48 7.47 -0.27
N PRO A 17 5.75 7.43 0.16
CA PRO A 17 6.81 8.17 -0.52
C PRO A 17 7.04 7.66 -1.95
N GLN A 18 7.69 8.48 -2.76
CA GLN A 18 8.22 8.05 -4.04
C GLN A 18 9.13 6.81 -3.84
N HIS A 19 8.88 5.75 -4.60
CA HIS A 19 9.49 4.42 -4.46
C HIS A 19 9.02 3.58 -3.26
N ALA A 20 7.84 3.88 -2.71
CA ALA A 20 7.18 2.95 -1.81
C ALA A 20 6.86 1.63 -2.54
N HIS A 21 7.02 0.51 -1.82
CA HIS A 21 6.59 -0.81 -2.30
C HIS A 21 5.42 -1.30 -1.46
N VAL A 22 4.34 -1.71 -2.13
CA VAL A 22 3.21 -2.38 -1.50
C VAL A 22 3.20 -3.82 -1.99
N ILE A 23 3.53 -4.75 -1.11
CA ILE A 23 3.43 -6.18 -1.37
C ILE A 23 2.02 -6.61 -0.97
N VAL A 24 1.26 -7.12 -1.94
CA VAL A 24 -0.07 -7.66 -1.72
C VAL A 24 0.00 -9.17 -1.73
N TYR A 25 -0.28 -9.77 -0.58
CA TYR A 25 -0.47 -11.21 -0.47
C TYR A 25 -1.96 -11.53 -0.61
N GLU A 26 -2.30 -12.36 -1.59
CA GLU A 26 -3.66 -12.82 -1.83
C GLU A 26 -3.94 -14.08 -1.01
N ALA A 27 -4.96 -14.06 -0.15
CA ALA A 27 -5.40 -15.26 0.55
C ALA A 27 -6.51 -15.98 -0.22
N GLU A 28 -6.57 -17.31 -0.11
CA GLU A 28 -7.59 -18.14 -0.77
C GLU A 28 -9.03 -17.80 -0.35
N ARG A 29 -9.21 -17.15 0.82
CA ARG A 29 -10.52 -16.76 1.36
C ARG A 29 -11.00 -15.36 0.92
N GLY A 30 -10.23 -14.66 0.09
CA GLY A 30 -10.62 -13.36 -0.48
C GLY A 30 -10.18 -12.13 0.31
N ASP A 31 -9.52 -12.30 1.45
CA ASP A 31 -8.84 -11.21 2.15
C ASP A 31 -7.41 -11.06 1.63
N GLN A 32 -6.89 -9.83 1.56
CA GLN A 32 -5.49 -9.57 1.22
C GLN A 32 -4.73 -9.00 2.42
N LEU A 33 -3.43 -9.29 2.48
CA LEU A 33 -2.50 -8.65 3.39
C LEU A 33 -1.62 -7.69 2.58
N LEU A 34 -1.75 -6.40 2.86
CA LEU A 34 -0.92 -5.36 2.28
C LEU A 34 0.24 -5.08 3.23
N THR A 35 1.45 -5.33 2.76
CA THR A 35 2.70 -5.03 3.46
C THR A 35 3.40 -3.88 2.75
N ILE A 36 3.57 -2.77 3.47
CA ILE A 36 4.01 -1.50 2.88
C ILE A 36 5.43 -1.16 3.36
N TYR A 37 6.28 -0.80 2.41
CA TYR A 37 7.67 -0.37 2.63
C TYR A 37 7.86 1.05 2.10
N ASP A 38 8.39 1.94 2.94
CA ASP A 38 8.69 3.34 2.59
C ASP A 38 9.89 3.53 1.65
N CYS A 39 10.72 2.50 1.44
CA CYS A 39 11.72 2.50 0.41
C CYS A 39 11.95 1.08 -0.10
N GLY A 40 12.23 0.93 -1.40
CA GLY A 40 12.55 -0.36 -2.03
C GLY A 40 13.82 -1.06 -1.53
N ALA A 41 14.48 -0.54 -0.48
CA ALA A 41 15.61 -1.22 0.13
C ALA A 41 15.11 -2.36 1.02
N ALA A 42 15.30 -3.60 0.54
CA ALA A 42 14.90 -4.87 1.16
C ALA A 42 15.43 -5.16 2.59
N GLN A 43 16.07 -4.19 3.25
CA GLN A 43 16.68 -4.34 4.57
C GLN A 43 15.92 -3.62 5.69
N LYS A 44 14.86 -2.86 5.38
CA LYS A 44 14.00 -2.25 6.41
C LYS A 44 12.84 -3.16 6.80
N PRO A 45 12.43 -3.16 8.08
CA PRO A 45 11.14 -3.73 8.45
C PRO A 45 10.02 -2.97 7.73
N PRO A 46 8.88 -3.62 7.46
CA PRO A 46 7.76 -2.96 6.82
C PRO A 46 7.29 -1.77 7.68
N SER A 47 7.01 -0.66 7.00
CA SER A 47 6.47 0.55 7.63
C SER A 47 5.04 0.28 8.11
N ALA A 48 4.29 -0.57 7.41
CA ALA A 48 2.96 -1.00 7.83
C ALA A 48 2.55 -2.37 7.29
N GLN A 49 1.55 -2.93 7.96
CA GLN A 49 0.80 -4.08 7.50
C GLN A 49 -0.69 -3.83 7.79
N VAL A 50 -1.54 -4.00 6.78
CA VAL A 50 -2.99 -3.87 6.89
C VAL A 50 -3.68 -5.04 6.20
N ILE A 51 -4.80 -5.48 6.77
CA ILE A 51 -5.66 -6.52 6.19
C ILE A 51 -6.79 -5.81 5.46
N GLY A 52 -7.07 -6.24 4.23
CA GLY A 52 -8.14 -5.75 3.36
C GLY A 52 -7.71 -5.75 1.91
N ASN A 53 -8.58 -5.34 1.00
CA ASN A 53 -8.37 -5.47 -0.44
C ASN A 53 -7.88 -4.16 -1.05
N LEU A 54 -6.79 -4.23 -1.82
CA LEU A 54 -6.36 -3.13 -2.67
C LEU A 54 -7.20 -3.16 -3.95
N VAL A 55 -8.29 -2.39 -3.96
CA VAL A 55 -9.29 -2.46 -5.03
C VAL A 55 -8.92 -1.59 -6.23
N ARG A 56 -8.09 -0.57 -6.05
CA ARG A 56 -7.67 0.31 -7.15
C ARG A 56 -6.37 1.06 -6.88
N ILE A 57 -5.59 1.25 -7.93
CA ILE A 57 -4.40 2.11 -7.95
C ILE A 57 -4.60 3.15 -9.05
N ARG A 58 -4.66 4.42 -8.68
CA ARG A 58 -4.83 5.56 -9.59
C ARG A 58 -3.53 6.33 -9.81
N ALA A 59 -2.62 6.31 -8.84
CA ALA A 59 -1.29 6.87 -9.01
C ALA A 59 -0.45 6.05 -10.01
N PRO A 60 0.47 6.68 -10.75
CA PRO A 60 1.51 6.02 -11.53
C PRO A 60 2.28 5.00 -10.70
N HIS A 61 2.32 3.77 -11.20
CA HIS A 61 2.95 2.65 -10.52
C HIS A 61 3.47 1.63 -11.54
N GLU A 62 4.37 0.79 -11.09
CA GLU A 62 4.64 -0.49 -11.72
C GLU A 62 4.01 -1.63 -10.92
N LEU A 63 3.59 -2.67 -11.62
CA LEU A 63 3.01 -3.87 -11.03
C LEU A 63 3.78 -5.10 -11.49
N GLU A 64 4.27 -5.86 -10.52
CA GLU A 64 4.91 -7.15 -10.74
C GLU A 64 4.08 -8.26 -10.10
N ARG A 65 3.73 -9.29 -10.86
CA ARG A 65 2.99 -10.45 -10.33
C ARG A 65 3.94 -11.46 -9.70
N THR A 66 3.52 -12.02 -8.58
CA THR A 66 4.26 -13.07 -7.86
C THR A 66 3.40 -14.32 -7.71
N VAL A 67 3.96 -15.39 -7.12
CA VAL A 67 3.24 -16.64 -6.88
C VAL A 67 2.11 -16.47 -5.86
N THR A 68 2.26 -15.54 -4.91
CA THR A 68 1.31 -15.35 -3.79
C THR A 68 0.55 -14.02 -3.85
N GLY A 69 0.60 -13.33 -4.99
CA GLY A 69 -0.07 -12.05 -5.20
C GLY A 69 0.73 -11.14 -6.12
N TYR A 70 1.03 -9.91 -5.70
CA TYR A 70 1.73 -8.94 -6.55
C TYR A 70 2.42 -7.84 -5.73
N ILE A 71 3.34 -7.14 -6.38
CA ILE A 71 4.09 -6.01 -5.82
C ILE A 71 3.72 -4.78 -6.64
N VAL A 72 3.38 -3.71 -5.92
CA VAL A 72 3.16 -2.37 -6.49
C VAL A 72 4.34 -1.50 -6.12
N SER A 73 4.99 -0.91 -7.11
CA SER A 73 6.08 0.04 -6.94
C SER A 73 5.62 1.43 -7.36
N MET A 74 5.53 2.34 -6.39
CA MET A 74 5.07 3.70 -6.62
C MET A 74 6.11 4.52 -7.38
N ARG A 75 5.67 5.22 -8.43
CA ARG A 75 6.55 6.04 -9.29
C ARG A 75 6.63 7.50 -8.84
N GLU A 76 5.67 7.92 -8.03
CA GLU A 76 5.56 9.25 -7.45
C GLU A 76 5.06 9.14 -5.99
N GLU A 77 5.05 10.28 -5.31
CA GLU A 77 4.41 10.41 -3.99
C GLU A 77 2.90 10.18 -4.12
N SER A 78 2.35 9.43 -3.17
CA SER A 78 0.97 8.95 -3.24
C SER A 78 0.37 8.76 -1.86
N VAL A 79 -0.93 8.53 -1.81
CA VAL A 79 -1.69 8.32 -0.58
C VAL A 79 -2.42 7.00 -0.67
N LEU A 80 -2.22 6.14 0.34
CA LEU A 80 -3.08 4.99 0.60
C LEU A 80 -4.30 5.46 1.37
N GLU A 81 -5.49 5.29 0.81
CA GLU A 81 -6.76 5.72 1.38
C GLU A 81 -7.68 4.54 1.61
N ARG A 82 -8.24 4.45 2.82
CA ARG A 82 -9.30 3.50 3.18
C ARG A 82 -10.66 4.08 2.82
N GLN A 83 -11.34 3.48 1.86
CA GLN A 83 -12.66 3.91 1.37
C GLN A 83 -13.82 3.20 2.10
N GLU A 84 -13.65 1.93 2.43
CA GLU A 84 -14.58 1.15 3.26
C GLU A 84 -13.80 0.35 4.30
N LYS A 85 -14.50 -0.42 5.15
CA LYS A 85 -13.90 -1.13 6.28
C LYS A 85 -12.62 -1.88 5.92
N ASP A 86 -12.62 -2.54 4.75
CA ASP A 86 -11.54 -3.39 4.26
C ASP A 86 -11.17 -3.08 2.80
N HIS A 87 -11.49 -1.88 2.28
CA HIS A 87 -11.18 -1.49 0.90
C HIS A 87 -10.20 -0.31 0.87
N PHE A 88 -9.09 -0.53 0.16
CA PHE A 88 -7.99 0.43 0.03
C PHE A 88 -7.82 0.86 -1.42
N VAL A 89 -7.51 2.13 -1.62
CA VAL A 89 -7.14 2.71 -2.91
C VAL A 89 -5.84 3.49 -2.76
N ILE A 90 -5.03 3.52 -3.81
CA ILE A 90 -3.83 4.38 -3.87
C ILE A 90 -4.09 5.50 -4.88
N VAL A 91 -3.95 6.74 -4.44
CA VAL A 91 -4.15 7.96 -5.24
C VAL A 91 -2.89 8.82 -5.22
N SER A 92 -2.70 9.68 -6.21
CA SER A 92 -1.58 10.62 -6.23
C SER A 92 -1.71 11.64 -5.10
N ASP A 93 -0.58 12.10 -4.55
CA ASP A 93 -0.53 13.17 -3.56
C ASP A 93 -0.51 14.52 -4.31
N GLU A 94 -1.68 14.99 -4.78
CA GLU A 94 -1.86 16.29 -5.47
C GLU A 94 -2.21 17.43 -4.51
#